data_AF-A0A3N5W0N5-F1
#
_entry.id   AF-A0A3N5W0N5-F1
#
_cell.length_a   1.000
_cell.length_b   1.000
_cell.length_c   1.000
_cell.angle_alpha   90.00
_cell.angle_beta   90.00
_cell.angle_gamma   90.00
#
_symmetry.space_group_name_H-M   'P 1'
#
loop_
_entity.id
_entity.type
_entity.pdbx_description
1 polymer ?
#
loop_
_entity_poly.entity_id
_entity_poly.type
_entity_poly.pdbx_seq_one_letter_code
_entity_poly.pdbx_strand_id
1 'polypeptide(L)'
;MRINSTGNLLIGGTTPQGNSRIELLGTNDATSAISLYRSDLSHRTVIGANYIGTFTASSFSVFSNSLERITALSSGNVGIGTTTPVNKLQVNGSFGRNAPVTKTGNFTLGDAENWLICNGTATITVTLPAASSWTGREVMLKTIAAFTVVSASSNVVPLIGGAAGTAILAATAGKWVTLVSDGTNWITMAGA
;
A
#
# COMPACT_ATOMS: atom_id res chain seq x y z
N MET A 1 -34.39 -9.67 24.97
CA MET A 1 -33.63 -8.55 25.56
C MET A 1 -33.55 -8.76 27.07
N ARG A 2 -32.36 -8.73 27.68
CA ARG A 2 -32.17 -8.79 29.14
C ARG A 2 -31.11 -7.75 29.55
N ILE A 3 -31.26 -7.14 30.73
CA ILE A 3 -30.26 -6.25 31.34
C ILE A 3 -29.68 -6.98 32.55
N ASN A 4 -28.35 -7.09 32.64
CA ASN A 4 -27.71 -7.73 33.80
C ASN A 4 -27.58 -6.75 34.98
N SER A 5 -27.20 -7.26 36.16
CA SER A 5 -27.04 -6.45 37.38
C SER A 5 -25.93 -5.38 37.29
N THR A 6 -25.12 -5.41 36.23
CA THR A 6 -24.10 -4.39 35.93
C THR A 6 -24.54 -3.39 34.86
N GLY A 7 -25.80 -3.43 34.41
CA GLY A 7 -26.38 -2.49 33.45
C GLY A 7 -26.09 -2.79 31.97
N ASN A 8 -25.54 -3.96 31.64
CA ASN A 8 -25.27 -4.35 30.26
C ASN A 8 -26.51 -4.89 29.57
N LEU A 9 -26.69 -4.55 28.29
CA LEU A 9 -27.82 -4.97 27.48
C LEU A 9 -27.46 -6.18 26.60
N LEU A 10 -28.14 -7.31 26.81
CA LEU A 10 -28.02 -8.53 26.01
C LEU A 10 -29.21 -8.71 25.06
N ILE A 11 -28.90 -8.97 23.79
CA ILE A 11 -29.88 -9.31 22.76
C ILE A 11 -29.32 -10.49 21.93
N GLY A 12 -30.00 -11.65 21.98
CA GLY A 12 -29.73 -12.78 21.07
C GLY A 12 -28.97 -14.01 21.61
N GLY A 13 -28.52 -14.03 22.87
CA GLY A 13 -27.85 -15.21 23.47
C GLY A 13 -28.08 -15.40 24.98
N THR A 14 -27.59 -16.51 25.55
CA THR A 14 -27.87 -16.93 26.95
C THR A 14 -26.77 -16.59 27.97
N THR A 15 -25.57 -16.22 27.54
CA THR A 15 -24.44 -15.85 28.42
C THR A 15 -23.66 -14.66 27.84
N PRO A 16 -23.41 -13.59 28.62
CA PRO A 16 -22.58 -12.47 28.19
C PRO A 16 -21.11 -12.89 27.99
N GLN A 17 -20.49 -12.55 26.86
CA GLN A 17 -19.03 -12.64 26.71
C GLN A 17 -18.39 -11.32 27.22
N GLY A 18 -17.39 -11.43 28.10
CA GLY A 18 -16.94 -10.37 29.03
C GLY A 18 -16.67 -8.96 28.47
N ASN A 19 -16.70 -7.97 29.38
CA ASN A 19 -16.43 -6.52 29.21
C ASN A 19 -17.14 -5.75 28.08
N SER A 20 -18.14 -6.32 27.42
CA SER A 20 -18.93 -5.64 26.39
C SER A 20 -20.14 -4.90 26.98
N ARG A 21 -20.31 -3.60 26.69
CA ARG A 21 -21.44 -2.79 27.18
C ARG A 21 -22.77 -3.08 26.44
N ILE A 22 -22.71 -3.54 25.19
CA ILE A 22 -23.84 -3.99 24.37
C ILE A 22 -23.36 -5.19 23.54
N GLU A 23 -24.05 -6.33 23.60
CA GLU A 23 -23.71 -7.57 22.89
C GLU A 23 -24.91 -8.06 22.06
N LEU A 24 -24.72 -8.18 20.74
CA LEU A 24 -25.73 -8.60 19.76
C LEU A 24 -25.30 -9.93 19.12
N LEU A 25 -25.72 -11.05 19.70
CA LEU A 25 -25.36 -12.39 19.26
C LEU A 25 -26.34 -12.86 18.17
N GLY A 26 -25.86 -13.05 16.94
CA GLY A 26 -26.60 -13.78 15.91
C GLY A 26 -26.44 -15.29 16.12
N THR A 27 -27.53 -16.06 16.04
CA THR A 27 -27.54 -17.50 16.39
C THR A 27 -26.83 -18.42 15.39
N ASN A 28 -26.18 -17.89 14.36
CA ASN A 28 -25.51 -18.67 13.32
C ASN A 28 -24.71 -17.73 12.40
N ASP A 29 -23.42 -17.53 12.72
CA ASP A 29 -22.29 -17.30 11.80
C ASP A 29 -21.02 -16.98 12.61
N ALA A 30 -20.01 -17.84 12.54
CA ALA A 30 -18.88 -17.95 13.47
C ALA A 30 -17.89 -16.74 13.56
N THR A 31 -18.24 -15.54 13.09
CA THR A 31 -17.27 -14.42 12.95
C THR A 31 -17.81 -12.99 13.12
N SER A 32 -19.07 -12.76 13.54
CA SER A 32 -19.62 -11.39 13.69
C SER A 32 -19.78 -10.97 15.16
N ALA A 33 -19.29 -9.79 15.56
CA ALA A 33 -19.45 -9.25 16.93
C ALA A 33 -20.64 -8.28 17.07
N ILE A 34 -20.96 -7.51 16.02
CA ILE A 34 -22.18 -6.69 15.91
C ILE A 34 -22.63 -6.68 14.44
N SER A 35 -23.87 -7.10 14.16
CA SER A 35 -24.54 -6.91 12.86
C SER A 35 -25.63 -5.85 12.99
N LEU A 36 -25.55 -4.77 12.21
CA LEU A 36 -26.60 -3.74 12.13
C LEU A 36 -27.34 -3.90 10.81
N TYR A 37 -28.63 -4.24 10.88
CA TYR A 37 -29.50 -4.49 9.72
C TYR A 37 -30.40 -3.28 9.44
N ARG A 38 -30.53 -2.89 8.16
CA ARG A 38 -31.66 -2.09 7.66
C ARG A 38 -32.44 -2.96 6.69
N SER A 39 -33.77 -3.03 6.86
CA SER A 39 -34.63 -4.01 6.20
C SER A 39 -34.96 -3.74 4.75
N ASP A 40 -34.47 -2.63 4.20
CA ASP A 40 -34.89 -2.13 2.89
C ASP A 40 -33.87 -2.32 1.77
N LEU A 41 -32.61 -2.71 2.02
CA LEU A 41 -31.64 -3.14 1.00
C LEU A 41 -30.54 -4.01 1.62
N SER A 42 -30.01 -4.98 0.88
CA SER A 42 -28.99 -6.00 1.24
C SER A 42 -27.63 -5.46 1.72
N HIS A 43 -27.61 -4.58 2.71
CA HIS A 43 -26.43 -3.97 3.29
C HIS A 43 -26.14 -4.63 4.64
N ARG A 44 -25.38 -5.73 4.61
CA ARG A 44 -24.79 -6.32 5.82
C ARG A 44 -23.47 -5.61 6.11
N THR A 45 -23.46 -4.68 7.05
CA THR A 45 -22.23 -4.16 7.65
C THR A 45 -21.86 -5.04 8.83
N VAL A 46 -20.66 -5.63 8.79
CA VAL A 46 -20.15 -6.49 9.86
C VAL A 46 -18.95 -5.82 10.52
N ILE A 47 -18.98 -5.80 11.85
CA ILE A 47 -17.81 -5.55 12.70
C ILE A 47 -17.49 -6.91 13.35
N GLY A 48 -16.45 -7.57 12.87
CA GLY A 48 -15.98 -8.88 13.34
C GLY A 48 -14.55 -8.80 13.89
N ALA A 49 -14.01 -9.92 14.40
CA ALA A 49 -12.72 -9.94 15.10
C ALA A 49 -11.54 -9.34 14.30
N ASN A 50 -11.55 -9.45 12.96
CA ASN A 50 -10.47 -8.98 12.08
C ASN A 50 -10.95 -8.13 10.88
N TYR A 51 -12.25 -7.84 10.76
CA TYR A 51 -12.81 -7.18 9.57
C TYR A 51 -13.85 -6.11 9.90
N ILE A 52 -13.82 -5.03 9.12
CA ILE A 52 -14.84 -3.97 9.06
C ILE A 52 -15.19 -3.80 7.58
N GLY A 53 -16.43 -4.08 7.19
CA GLY A 53 -16.82 -4.01 5.77
C GLY A 53 -18.19 -4.58 5.43
N THR A 54 -18.39 -4.89 4.15
CA THR A 54 -19.61 -5.45 3.56
C THR A 54 -19.38 -6.88 3.04
N PHE A 55 -20.40 -7.75 3.11
CA PHE A 55 -20.37 -9.13 2.58
C PHE A 55 -21.20 -9.32 1.30
N THR A 56 -21.79 -8.24 0.81
CA THR A 56 -22.59 -8.22 -0.43
C THR A 56 -21.90 -7.31 -1.43
N ALA A 57 -22.42 -7.21 -2.65
CA ALA A 57 -21.92 -6.31 -3.69
C ALA A 57 -22.24 -4.83 -3.38
N SER A 58 -21.91 -4.38 -2.17
CA SER A 58 -22.10 -3.04 -1.65
C SER A 58 -20.75 -2.38 -1.39
N SER A 59 -20.62 -1.10 -1.70
CA SER A 59 -19.43 -0.33 -1.36
C SER A 59 -19.28 -0.17 0.15
N PHE A 60 -18.04 -0.04 0.62
CA PHE A 60 -17.71 0.36 1.97
C PHE A 60 -17.08 1.76 1.94
N SER A 61 -17.53 2.67 2.82
CA SER A 61 -17.02 4.04 2.86
C SER A 61 -16.69 4.51 4.27
N VAL A 62 -15.61 5.28 4.39
CA VAL A 62 -15.22 6.00 5.61
C VAL A 62 -15.58 7.47 5.43
N PHE A 63 -16.40 7.99 6.34
CA PHE A 63 -16.87 9.38 6.31
C PHE A 63 -16.18 10.24 7.37
N SER A 64 -15.94 11.50 7.06
CA SER A 64 -15.70 12.53 8.07
C SER A 64 -16.23 13.88 7.59
N ASN A 65 -16.85 14.65 8.49
CA ASN A 65 -17.54 15.89 8.15
C ASN A 65 -18.57 15.72 7.02
N SER A 66 -19.38 14.65 7.07
CA SER A 66 -20.40 14.31 6.06
C SER A 66 -19.87 14.12 4.63
N LEU A 67 -18.57 13.85 4.47
CA LEU A 67 -17.92 13.59 3.18
C LEU A 67 -17.25 12.22 3.17
N GLU A 68 -17.35 11.51 2.05
CA GLU A 68 -16.60 10.27 1.81
C GLU A 68 -15.11 10.59 1.67
N ARG A 69 -14.30 10.02 2.58
CA ARG A 69 -12.85 10.18 2.58
C ARG A 69 -12.15 9.00 1.93
N ILE A 70 -12.64 7.79 2.20
CA ILE A 70 -12.19 6.55 1.58
C ILE A 70 -13.42 5.81 1.10
N THR A 71 -13.39 5.33 -0.14
CA THR A 71 -14.46 4.54 -0.74
C THR A 71 -13.85 3.27 -1.33
N ALA A 72 -14.30 2.11 -0.89
CA ALA A 72 -14.01 0.82 -1.50
C ALA A 72 -15.26 0.35 -2.25
N LEU A 73 -15.22 0.41 -3.58
CA LEU A 73 -16.32 -0.03 -4.44
C LEU A 73 -16.48 -1.55 -4.39
N SER A 74 -17.69 -2.04 -4.65
CA SER A 74 -17.94 -3.48 -4.83
C SER A 74 -17.17 -4.11 -6.00
N SER A 75 -16.65 -3.30 -6.94
CA SER A 75 -15.72 -3.70 -8.00
C SER A 75 -14.27 -3.90 -7.52
N GLY A 76 -14.00 -3.63 -6.25
CA GLY A 76 -12.68 -3.74 -5.62
C GLY A 76 -11.74 -2.56 -5.88
N ASN A 77 -12.23 -1.44 -6.42
CA ASN A 77 -11.45 -0.21 -6.54
C ASN A 77 -11.53 0.60 -5.24
N VAL A 78 -10.39 1.14 -4.80
CA VAL A 78 -10.29 1.99 -3.60
C VAL A 78 -9.95 3.42 -4.00
N GLY A 79 -10.82 4.35 -3.60
CA GLY A 79 -10.66 5.79 -3.76
C GLY A 79 -10.32 6.46 -2.43
N ILE A 80 -9.39 7.42 -2.45
CA ILE A 80 -9.15 8.37 -1.36
C ILE A 80 -9.47 9.76 -1.88
N GLY A 81 -10.45 10.44 -1.26
CA GLY A 81 -10.95 11.74 -1.72
C GLY A 81 -11.77 11.70 -3.01
N THR A 82 -12.20 10.52 -3.45
CA THR A 82 -13.09 10.30 -4.60
C THR A 82 -14.02 9.11 -4.35
N THR A 83 -15.27 9.24 -4.78
CA THR A 83 -16.29 8.18 -4.67
C THR A 83 -16.38 7.30 -5.91
N THR A 84 -15.74 7.70 -7.02
CA THR A 84 -15.77 6.99 -8.31
C THR A 84 -14.35 6.66 -8.80
N PRO A 85 -13.56 5.86 -8.05
CA PRO A 85 -12.22 5.47 -8.48
C PRO A 85 -12.26 4.62 -9.76
N VAL A 86 -11.55 5.04 -10.80
CA VAL A 86 -11.40 4.31 -12.07
C VAL A 86 -10.20 3.35 -12.07
N ASN A 87 -9.24 3.56 -11.16
CA ASN A 87 -8.10 2.69 -10.93
C ASN A 87 -8.30 1.84 -9.66
N LYS A 88 -7.56 0.73 -9.54
CA LYS A 88 -7.60 -0.13 -8.34
C LYS A 88 -7.30 0.64 -7.04
N LEU A 89 -6.37 1.58 -7.11
CA LEU A 89 -6.15 2.61 -6.11
C LEU A 89 -6.15 3.97 -6.80
N GLN A 90 -6.96 4.90 -6.35
CA GLN A 90 -6.97 6.28 -6.83
C GLN A 90 -6.99 7.26 -5.65
N VAL A 91 -6.03 8.18 -5.63
CA VAL A 91 -6.00 9.29 -4.68
C VAL A 91 -6.34 10.57 -5.44
N ASN A 92 -7.45 11.21 -5.09
CA ASN A 92 -7.84 12.50 -5.65
C ASN A 92 -7.19 13.63 -4.84
N GLY A 93 -5.93 13.92 -5.17
CA GLY A 93 -5.13 14.93 -4.49
C GLY A 93 -3.64 14.62 -4.58
N SER A 94 -2.84 15.38 -3.83
CA SER A 94 -1.42 15.13 -3.69
C SER A 94 -1.15 13.82 -2.93
N PHE A 95 -0.18 13.04 -3.39
CA PHE A 95 0.25 11.79 -2.75
C PHE A 95 1.68 11.94 -2.24
N GLY A 96 1.84 11.91 -0.91
CA GLY A 96 3.14 11.95 -0.27
C GLY A 96 3.84 10.60 -0.34
N ARG A 97 5.06 10.58 -0.89
CA ARG A 97 6.01 9.47 -0.73
C ARG A 97 7.04 9.84 0.34
N ASN A 98 7.90 8.89 0.71
CA ASN A 98 9.02 9.18 1.60
C ASN A 98 9.96 10.22 1.00
N ALA A 99 10.54 11.05 1.86
CA ALA A 99 11.46 12.12 1.47
C ALA A 99 12.67 11.55 0.71
N PRO A 100 13.26 12.31 -0.24
CA PRO A 100 14.47 11.90 -0.92
C PRO A 100 15.61 11.61 0.06
N VAL A 101 16.33 10.51 -0.16
CA VAL A 101 17.49 10.12 0.64
C VAL A 101 18.77 10.34 -0.16
N THR A 102 19.74 11.05 0.42
CA THR A 102 21.06 11.27 -0.19
C THR A 102 22.02 10.14 0.19
N LYS A 103 22.68 9.54 -0.80
CA LYS A 103 23.69 8.49 -0.64
C LYS A 103 25.04 9.02 -1.13
N THR A 104 26.05 9.01 -0.26
CA THR A 104 27.40 9.53 -0.54
C THR A 104 28.44 8.44 -0.82
N GLY A 105 28.03 7.17 -0.73
CA GLY A 105 28.85 5.99 -1.01
C GLY A 105 27.97 4.79 -1.30
N ASN A 106 28.58 3.59 -1.35
CA ASN A 106 27.87 2.34 -1.58
C ASN A 106 26.78 2.12 -0.53
N PHE A 107 25.65 1.55 -0.94
CA PHE A 107 24.51 1.38 -0.05
C PHE A 107 23.63 0.19 -0.46
N THR A 108 22.86 -0.33 0.49
CA THR A 108 21.73 -1.22 0.22
C THR A 108 20.46 -0.38 0.17
N LEU A 109 19.63 -0.59 -0.86
CA LEU A 109 18.35 0.11 -0.99
C LEU A 109 17.39 -0.36 0.12
N GLY A 110 16.97 0.56 0.99
CA GLY A 110 16.07 0.25 2.11
C GLY A 110 14.61 0.08 1.66
N ASP A 111 13.79 -0.67 2.40
CA ASP A 111 12.43 -1.06 1.99
C ASP A 111 11.47 0.11 1.73
N ALA A 112 11.67 1.23 2.42
CA ALA A 112 10.85 2.43 2.32
C ALA A 112 11.41 3.48 1.34
N GLU A 113 12.57 3.24 0.71
CA GLU A 113 13.21 4.23 -0.16
C GLU A 113 12.63 4.18 -1.58
N ASN A 114 12.16 5.34 -2.07
CA ASN A 114 11.66 5.50 -3.45
C ASN A 114 12.38 6.60 -4.23
N TRP A 115 12.99 7.56 -3.54
CA TRP A 115 13.65 8.72 -4.13
C TRP A 115 15.09 8.81 -3.61
N LEU A 116 16.06 8.64 -4.50
CA LEU A 116 17.46 8.57 -4.14
C LEU A 116 18.28 9.61 -4.89
N ILE A 117 19.13 10.32 -4.13
CA ILE A 117 20.12 11.25 -4.65
C ILE A 117 21.49 10.63 -4.38
N CYS A 118 22.13 10.14 -5.43
CA CYS A 118 23.52 9.73 -5.36
C CYS A 118 24.39 10.99 -5.45
N ASN A 119 25.29 11.17 -4.48
CA ASN A 119 26.24 12.27 -4.39
C ASN A 119 27.62 11.75 -3.99
N GLY A 120 28.22 10.94 -4.86
CA GLY A 120 29.53 10.36 -4.66
C GLY A 120 30.65 11.15 -5.32
N THR A 121 31.88 10.73 -5.04
CA THR A 121 33.11 11.15 -5.72
C THR A 121 33.74 10.02 -6.55
N ALA A 122 33.19 8.82 -6.45
CA ALA A 122 33.55 7.62 -7.20
C ALA A 122 32.28 6.82 -7.50
N THR A 123 32.41 5.70 -8.23
CA THR A 123 31.30 4.79 -8.50
C THR A 123 30.56 4.44 -7.22
N ILE A 124 29.24 4.63 -7.23
CA ILE A 124 28.35 4.18 -6.15
C ILE A 124 27.73 2.86 -6.59
N THR A 125 28.01 1.82 -5.83
CA THR A 125 27.35 0.52 -5.97
C THR A 125 26.13 0.47 -5.06
N VAL A 126 24.96 0.23 -5.65
CA VAL A 126 23.71 -0.04 -4.94
C VAL A 126 23.43 -1.54 -4.89
N THR A 127 23.21 -2.07 -3.69
CA THR A 127 22.65 -3.40 -3.50
C THR A 127 21.13 -3.28 -3.59
N LEU A 128 20.57 -3.59 -4.76
CA LEU A 128 19.12 -3.68 -4.97
C LEU A 128 18.59 -4.97 -4.32
N PRO A 129 17.41 -4.96 -3.66
CA PRO A 129 16.82 -6.19 -3.17
C PRO A 129 16.41 -7.08 -4.35
N ALA A 130 16.22 -8.37 -4.08
CA ALA A 130 15.68 -9.30 -5.06
C ALA A 130 14.36 -8.75 -5.62
N ALA A 131 14.27 -8.64 -6.94
CA ALA A 131 13.10 -8.08 -7.62
C ALA A 131 11.81 -8.82 -7.22
N SER A 132 11.91 -10.15 -7.05
CA SER A 132 10.81 -11.03 -6.62
C SER A 132 10.18 -10.65 -5.28
N SER A 133 10.96 -10.04 -4.37
CA SER A 133 10.45 -9.64 -3.06
C SER A 133 9.54 -8.42 -3.12
N TRP A 134 9.61 -7.63 -4.20
CA TRP A 134 8.93 -6.34 -4.33
C TRP A 134 8.46 -6.08 -5.77
N THR A 135 7.74 -7.03 -6.37
CA THR A 135 7.19 -6.90 -7.73
C THR A 135 6.37 -5.61 -7.88
N GLY A 136 6.63 -4.83 -8.93
CA GLY A 136 5.98 -3.55 -9.21
C GLY A 136 6.53 -2.36 -8.42
N ARG A 137 7.52 -2.57 -7.52
CA ARG A 137 8.14 -1.47 -6.77
C ARG A 137 8.90 -0.53 -7.69
N GLU A 138 8.63 0.76 -7.54
CA GLU A 138 9.25 1.86 -8.29
C GLU A 138 10.28 2.60 -7.43
N VAL A 139 11.44 2.86 -8.01
CA VAL A 139 12.57 3.56 -7.38
C VAL A 139 13.20 4.52 -8.39
N MET A 140 13.35 5.78 -7.99
CA MET A 140 14.04 6.80 -8.77
C MET A 140 15.42 7.09 -8.17
N LEU A 141 16.46 7.04 -9.00
CA LEU A 141 17.83 7.41 -8.63
C LEU A 141 18.31 8.54 -9.52
N LYS A 142 19.01 9.53 -8.96
CA LYS A 142 19.74 10.55 -9.73
C LYS A 142 21.15 10.75 -9.24
N THR A 143 22.05 11.18 -10.11
CA THR A 143 23.35 11.73 -9.75
C THR A 143 23.30 13.25 -9.68
N ILE A 144 24.10 13.84 -8.78
CA ILE A 144 24.34 15.30 -8.76
C ILE A 144 25.81 15.67 -8.99
N ALA A 145 26.68 14.68 -9.21
CA ALA A 145 28.07 14.84 -9.61
C ALA A 145 28.45 13.76 -10.65
N ALA A 146 29.62 13.88 -11.27
CA ALA A 146 30.08 12.97 -12.31
C ALA A 146 30.71 11.71 -11.71
N PHE A 147 29.91 10.66 -11.57
CA PHE A 147 30.34 9.31 -11.17
C PHE A 147 29.29 8.31 -11.66
N THR A 148 29.65 7.03 -11.80
CA THR A 148 28.66 6.01 -12.20
C THR A 148 27.86 5.50 -11.01
N VAL A 149 26.61 5.10 -11.26
CA VAL A 149 25.84 4.28 -10.32
C VAL A 149 25.67 2.91 -10.95
N VAL A 150 25.95 1.86 -10.20
CA VAL A 150 25.84 0.47 -10.64
C VAL A 150 25.13 -0.39 -9.61
N SER A 151 24.41 -1.41 -10.05
CA SER A 151 23.90 -2.46 -9.19
C SER A 151 25.04 -3.40 -8.77
N ALA A 152 24.98 -3.89 -7.53
CA ALA A 152 25.87 -4.93 -7.03
C ALA A 152 25.68 -6.28 -7.73
N SER A 153 24.60 -6.46 -8.49
CA SER A 153 24.27 -7.69 -9.21
C SER A 153 23.83 -7.38 -10.64
N SER A 154 23.98 -8.36 -11.53
CA SER A 154 23.51 -8.28 -12.92
C SER A 154 21.99 -8.47 -12.99
N ASN A 155 21.26 -7.51 -12.41
CA ASN A 155 19.81 -7.58 -12.21
C ASN A 155 19.09 -6.32 -12.72
N VAL A 156 19.76 -5.48 -13.50
CA VAL A 156 19.18 -4.26 -14.10
C VAL A 156 19.08 -4.44 -15.61
N VAL A 157 17.87 -4.38 -16.14
CA VAL A 157 17.63 -4.40 -17.59
C VAL A 157 17.68 -2.95 -18.11
N PRO A 158 18.49 -2.65 -19.15
CA PRO A 158 18.60 -1.31 -19.72
C PRO A 158 17.29 -0.80 -20.36
N LEU A 159 17.19 0.51 -20.56
CA LEU A 159 16.01 1.17 -21.16
C LEU A 159 15.63 0.61 -22.54
N ILE A 160 16.64 0.24 -23.33
CA ILE A 160 16.47 -0.32 -24.68
C ILE A 160 16.25 -1.84 -24.67
N GLY A 161 16.10 -2.45 -23.49
CA GLY A 161 16.03 -3.89 -23.30
C GLY A 161 17.41 -4.58 -23.31
N GLY A 162 17.40 -5.90 -23.45
CA GLY A 162 18.59 -6.75 -23.43
C GLY A 162 18.73 -7.58 -22.16
N ALA A 163 19.88 -8.26 -22.02
CA ALA A 163 20.19 -9.02 -20.82
C ALA A 163 20.39 -8.09 -19.61
N ALA A 164 20.03 -8.56 -18.43
CA ALA A 164 20.29 -7.83 -17.19
C ALA A 164 21.80 -7.69 -16.94
N GLY A 165 22.21 -6.48 -16.57
CA GLY A 165 23.57 -6.13 -16.21
C GLY A 165 23.60 -5.29 -14.94
N THR A 166 24.73 -4.61 -14.71
CA THR A 166 24.94 -3.81 -13.49
C THR A 166 24.78 -2.31 -13.72
N ALA A 167 24.78 -1.81 -14.96
CA ALA A 167 24.76 -0.37 -15.21
C ALA A 167 23.43 0.27 -14.81
N ILE A 168 23.46 1.40 -14.07
CA ILE A 168 22.27 2.17 -13.69
C ILE A 168 22.37 3.62 -14.20
N LEU A 169 23.42 4.36 -13.82
CA LEU A 169 23.64 5.75 -14.26
C LEU A 169 25.08 5.95 -14.75
N ALA A 170 25.24 6.67 -15.86
CA ALA A 170 26.54 7.02 -16.42
C ALA A 170 27.26 8.11 -15.58
N ALA A 171 28.57 8.27 -15.80
CA ALA A 171 29.42 9.24 -15.11
C ALA A 171 29.20 10.68 -15.58
N THR A 172 28.00 11.20 -15.38
CA THR A 172 27.63 12.57 -15.71
C THR A 172 26.68 13.08 -14.63
N ALA A 173 26.86 14.33 -14.21
CA ALA A 173 25.96 14.95 -13.24
C ALA A 173 24.55 15.12 -13.85
N GLY A 174 23.51 14.96 -13.04
CA GLY A 174 22.13 15.15 -13.47
C GLY A 174 21.51 13.98 -14.23
N LYS A 175 22.22 12.84 -14.35
CA LYS A 175 21.64 11.60 -14.87
C LYS A 175 20.61 11.06 -13.90
N TRP A 176 19.53 10.50 -14.42
CA TRP A 176 18.47 9.93 -13.60
C TRP A 176 17.85 8.71 -14.26
N VAL A 177 17.28 7.85 -13.43
CA VAL A 177 16.59 6.64 -13.88
C VAL A 177 15.41 6.33 -12.95
N THR A 178 14.34 5.79 -13.53
CA THR A 178 13.29 5.10 -12.79
C THR A 178 13.41 3.61 -13.06
N LEU A 179 13.66 2.84 -12.00
CA LEU A 179 13.66 1.39 -12.02
C LEU A 179 12.32 0.87 -11.49
N VAL A 180 11.75 -0.14 -12.15
CA VAL A 180 10.57 -0.87 -11.67
C VAL A 180 10.89 -2.35 -11.64
N SER A 181 10.61 -3.01 -10.51
CA SER A 181 10.74 -4.46 -10.40
C SER A 181 9.67 -5.17 -11.24
N ASP A 182 10.06 -6.11 -12.10
CA ASP A 182 9.14 -7.02 -12.81
C ASP A 182 8.96 -8.37 -12.07
N GLY A 183 9.55 -8.50 -10.88
CA GLY A 183 9.57 -9.75 -10.10
C GLY A 183 10.76 -10.67 -10.41
N THR A 184 11.56 -10.38 -11.44
CA THR A 184 12.80 -11.12 -11.79
C THR A 184 14.02 -10.19 -11.79
N ASN A 185 13.90 -9.03 -12.45
CA ASN A 185 14.90 -7.99 -12.58
C ASN A 185 14.32 -6.60 -12.26
N TRP A 186 15.20 -5.62 -12.18
CA TRP A 186 14.86 -4.20 -12.14
C TRP A 186 14.90 -3.64 -13.55
N ILE A 187 13.75 -3.23 -14.06
CA ILE A 187 13.60 -2.73 -15.42
C ILE A 187 13.78 -1.23 -15.42
N THR A 188 14.66 -0.72 -16.29
CA THR A 188 14.78 0.71 -16.54
C THR A 188 13.59 1.18 -17.36
N MET A 189 12.65 1.89 -16.73
CA MET A 189 11.42 2.36 -17.39
C MET A 189 11.58 3.73 -18.03
N ALA A 190 12.46 4.56 -17.48
CA ALA A 190 12.75 5.90 -17.97
C ALA A 190 14.12 6.34 -17.44
N GLY A 191 14.78 7.24 -18.16
CA GLY A 191 16.02 7.86 -17.70
C GLY A 191 16.59 8.83 -18.73
N ALA A 192 17.63 9.57 -18.34
CA ALA A 192 18.39 10.48 -19.19
C ALA A 192 19.88 10.40 -18.89
#